data_AF-A0A8S1AMA7-F1
#
_entry.id   AF-A0A8S1AMA7-F1
#
_cell.length_a   1.000
_cell.length_b   1.000
_cell.length_c   1.000
_cell.angle_alpha   90.00
_cell.angle_beta   90.00
_cell.angle_gamma   90.00
#
_symmetry.space_group_name_H-M   'P 1'
#
loop_
_entity.id
_entity.type
_entity.pdbx_description
1 polymer ?
#
loop_
_entity_poly.entity_id
_entity_poly.type
_entity_poly.pdbx_seq_one_letter_code
_entity_poly.pdbx_strand_id
1 'polypeptide(L)'
;MGKLLMQCKLIVWDECTMAHKKSLEALNFKLKDLRRNNNLFGGLMILLVGDFRQTLPVIPRGTPADELNACMKASPLWNNVKTLSLTTNMRVQLRNDQSAAQFAK
;
A
#
# COMPACT_ATOMS: atom_id res chain seq x y z
N MET A 1 4.15 -4.80 21.65
CA MET A 1 3.71 -4.19 20.38
C MET A 1 2.58 -3.17 20.52
N GLY A 2 1.50 -3.45 21.28
CA GLY A 2 0.35 -2.52 21.41
C GLY A 2 0.70 -1.09 21.87
N LYS A 3 1.58 -0.92 22.88
CA LYS A 3 2.03 0.41 23.32
C LYS A 3 2.72 1.23 22.23
N LEU A 4 3.61 0.60 21.45
CA LEU A 4 4.27 1.22 20.31
C LEU A 4 3.24 1.67 19.27
N LEU A 5 2.29 0.78 18.94
CA LEU A 5 1.23 1.07 17.98
C LEU A 5 0.20 2.08 18.49
N MET A 6 0.15 2.43 19.78
CA MET A 6 -0.64 3.55 20.29
C MET A 6 0.10 4.89 20.17
N GLN A 7 1.43 4.89 20.35
CA GLN A 7 2.27 6.09 20.29
C GLN A 7 2.72 6.46 18.87
N CYS A 8 2.75 5.47 17.97
CA CYS A 8 3.15 5.66 16.57
C CYS A 8 2.36 6.80 15.91
N LYS A 9 2.96 7.49 14.94
CA LYS A 9 2.31 8.60 14.22
C LYS A 9 2.17 8.30 12.72
N LEU A 10 3.07 7.48 12.19
CA LEU A 10 3.16 7.11 10.79
C LEU A 10 3.56 5.65 10.67
N ILE A 11 2.86 4.90 9.83
CA ILE A 11 3.30 3.60 9.33
C ILE A 11 3.59 3.77 7.83
N VAL A 12 4.78 3.35 7.41
CA VAL A 12 5.14 3.23 6.00
C VAL A 12 5.00 1.76 5.62
N TRP A 13 4.19 1.49 4.62
CA TRP A 13 3.96 0.16 4.09
C TRP A 13 4.56 0.08 2.69
N ASP A 14 5.75 -0.51 2.60
CA ASP A 14 6.43 -0.77 1.34
C ASP A 14 5.90 -2.01 0.63
N GLU A 15 5.90 -1.99 -0.70
CA GLU A 15 5.31 -3.01 -1.57
C GLU A 15 3.87 -3.41 -1.21
N CYS A 16 3.06 -2.39 -0.90
CA CYS A 16 1.66 -2.59 -0.51
C CYS A 16 0.78 -3.21 -1.62
N THR A 17 1.25 -3.21 -2.87
CA THR A 17 0.54 -3.70 -4.06
C THR A 17 0.34 -5.21 -4.05
N MET A 18 1.27 -5.95 -3.43
CA MET A 18 1.20 -7.40 -3.26
C MET A 18 0.29 -7.81 -2.09
N ALA A 19 -0.11 -6.86 -1.24
CA ALA A 19 -0.96 -7.15 -0.09
C ALA A 19 -2.43 -7.31 -0.50
N HIS A 20 -3.09 -8.30 0.11
CA HIS A 20 -4.53 -8.46 -0.01
C HIS A 20 -5.26 -7.32 0.72
N LYS A 21 -6.34 -6.78 0.13
CA LYS A 21 -7.12 -5.65 0.71
C LYS A 21 -7.57 -5.85 2.14
N LYS A 22 -7.98 -7.08 2.48
CA LYS A 22 -8.34 -7.51 3.84
C LYS A 22 -7.26 -7.20 4.88
N SER A 23 -5.98 -7.20 4.50
CA SER A 23 -4.88 -6.83 5.41
C SER A 23 -4.94 -5.35 5.78
N LEU A 24 -5.23 -4.46 4.82
CA LEU A 24 -5.43 -3.03 5.07
C LEU A 24 -6.69 -2.80 5.92
N GLU A 25 -7.77 -3.51 5.61
CA GLU A 25 -9.03 -3.42 6.35
C GLU A 25 -8.89 -3.90 7.80
N ALA A 26 -8.20 -5.03 8.00
CA ALA A 26 -7.89 -5.55 9.32
C ALA A 26 -6.98 -4.59 10.09
N LEU A 27 -5.98 -3.99 9.45
CA LEU A 27 -5.11 -2.99 10.08
C LEU A 27 -5.92 -1.77 10.54
N ASN A 28 -6.80 -1.24 9.68
CA ASN A 28 -7.70 -0.15 10.04
C ASN A 28 -8.58 -0.50 11.23
N PHE A 29 -9.24 -1.67 11.20
CA PHE A 29 -10.07 -2.14 12.30
C PHE A 29 -9.29 -2.26 13.61
N LYS A 30 -8.11 -2.89 13.58
CA LYS A 30 -7.28 -3.10 14.77
C LYS A 30 -6.71 -1.80 15.33
N LEU A 31 -6.33 -0.84 14.49
CA LEU A 31 -5.84 0.45 14.97
C LEU A 31 -6.94 1.30 15.59
N LYS A 32 -8.16 1.26 15.06
CA LYS A 32 -9.32 1.93 15.68
C LYS A 32 -9.59 1.40 17.09
N ASP A 33 -9.63 0.08 17.22
CA ASP A 33 -9.83 -0.61 18.50
C ASP A 33 -8.70 -0.30 19.50
N LEU A 34 -7.45 -0.52 19.08
CA LEU A 34 -6.27 -0.32 19.94
C LEU A 34 -6.12 1.12 20.42
N ARG A 35 -6.45 2.11 19.58
CA ARG A 35 -6.32 3.54 19.90
C ARG A 35 -7.59 4.15 20.48
N ARG A 36 -8.69 3.39 20.56
CA ARG A 36 -10.02 3.87 20.95
C ARG A 36 -10.44 5.12 20.18
N ASN A 37 -10.17 5.13 18.87
CA ASN A 37 -10.44 6.24 17.97
C ASN A 37 -11.07 5.73 16.67
N ASN A 38 -12.28 6.22 16.33
CA ASN A 38 -13.03 5.74 15.18
C ASN A 38 -12.61 6.35 13.84
N ASN A 39 -11.67 7.30 13.83
CA ASN A 39 -11.08 7.85 12.61
C ASN A 39 -10.32 6.77 11.83
N LEU A 40 -10.08 6.98 10.53
CA LEU A 40 -9.29 6.06 9.70
C LEU A 40 -7.96 5.72 10.38
N PHE A 41 -7.66 4.42 10.48
CA PHE A 41 -6.49 3.85 11.15
C PHE A 41 -6.29 4.36 12.59
N GLY A 42 -7.36 4.69 13.31
CA GLY A 42 -7.28 5.24 14.66
C GLY A 42 -6.63 6.63 14.72
N GLY A 43 -6.72 7.40 13.63
CA GLY A 43 -6.09 8.71 13.47
C GLY A 43 -4.59 8.67 13.14
N LEU A 44 -4.05 7.50 12.81
CA LEU A 44 -2.67 7.33 12.39
C LEU A 44 -2.53 7.54 10.87
N MET A 45 -1.46 8.20 10.45
CA MET A 45 -1.12 8.33 9.04
C MET A 45 -0.56 6.99 8.50
N ILE A 46 -1.06 6.55 7.36
CA ILE A 46 -0.50 5.43 6.59
C ILE A 46 0.08 5.99 5.30
N LEU A 47 1.36 5.71 5.06
CA LEU A 47 1.99 5.94 3.77
C LEU A 47 2.13 4.60 3.06
N LEU A 48 1.37 4.43 1.98
CA LEU A 48 1.45 3.26 1.11
C LEU A 48 2.47 3.54 0.02
N VAL A 49 3.45 2.65 -0.12
CA VAL A 49 4.51 2.72 -1.12
C VAL A 49 4.49 1.41 -1.92
N GLY A 50 4.77 1.51 -3.22
CA GLY A 50 4.83 0.36 -4.10
C GLY A 50 4.58 0.77 -5.54
N ASP A 51 4.89 -0.13 -6.47
CA ASP A 51 4.63 0.06 -7.88
C ASP A 51 3.46 -0.82 -8.32
N PHE A 52 2.34 -0.19 -8.71
CA PHE A 52 1.12 -0.91 -9.15
C PHE A 52 1.28 -1.57 -10.53
N ARG A 53 2.42 -1.39 -11.20
CA ARG A 53 2.83 -2.18 -12.38
C ARG A 53 3.50 -3.50 -11.99
N GLN A 54 3.75 -3.75 -10.71
CA GLN A 54 4.18 -5.06 -10.21
C GLN A 54 3.01 -6.07 -10.19
N THR A 55 3.32 -7.31 -9.82
CA THR A 55 2.36 -8.42 -9.72
C THR A 55 1.21 -8.10 -8.76
N LEU A 56 -0.01 -8.41 -9.18
CA LEU A 56 -1.20 -8.39 -8.33
C LEU A 56 -1.04 -9.39 -7.16
N PRO A 57 -1.85 -9.27 -6.09
CA PRO A 57 -1.87 -10.27 -5.03
C PRO A 57 -2.16 -11.67 -5.60
N VAL A 58 -1.31 -12.64 -5.26
CA VAL A 58 -1.45 -14.02 -5.75
C VAL A 58 -2.60 -14.71 -5.00
N ILE A 59 -3.60 -15.19 -5.74
CA ILE A 59 -4.73 -15.96 -5.20
C ILE A 59 -4.62 -17.41 -5.69
N PRO A 60 -4.20 -18.37 -4.84
CA PRO A 60 -4.06 -19.76 -5.26
C PRO A 60 -5.40 -20.32 -5.75
N ARG A 61 -5.41 -20.85 -6.98
CA ARG A 61 -6.62 -21.37 -7.65
C ARG A 61 -7.72 -20.31 -7.84
N GLY A 62 -7.38 -19.03 -7.77
CA GLY A 62 -8.28 -17.92 -8.03
C GLY A 62 -8.44 -17.63 -9.51
N THR A 63 -9.52 -16.93 -9.83
CA THR A 63 -9.73 -16.33 -11.15
C THR A 63 -9.07 -14.95 -11.23
N PRO A 64 -8.86 -14.38 -12.43
CA PRO A 64 -8.43 -12.99 -12.57
C PRO A 64 -9.35 -11.99 -11.86
N ALA A 65 -10.65 -12.29 -11.77
CA ALA A 65 -11.58 -11.47 -11.00
C ALA A 65 -11.31 -11.53 -9.48
N ASP A 66 -10.88 -12.68 -8.96
CA ASP A 66 -10.49 -12.83 -7.55
C ASP A 66 -9.22 -12.04 -7.24
N GLU A 67 -8.24 -12.05 -8.15
CA GLU A 67 -7.01 -11.25 -8.02
C GLU A 67 -7.31 -9.75 -8.00
N LEU A 68 -8.14 -9.27 -8.93
CA LEU A 68 -8.60 -7.87 -8.96
C LEU A 68 -9.38 -7.51 -7.69
N ASN A 69 -10.25 -8.41 -7.21
CA ASN A 69 -10.99 -8.21 -5.98
C ASN A 69 -10.09 -8.22 -4.74
N ALA A 70 -8.97 -8.92 -4.77
CA ALA A 70 -7.97 -8.96 -3.69
C ALA A 70 -7.11 -7.69 -3.65
N CYS A 71 -6.99 -6.96 -4.76
CA CYS A 71 -6.19 -5.74 -4.83
C CYS A 71 -6.63 -4.68 -3.82
N MET A 72 -5.66 -3.95 -3.27
CA MET A 72 -5.88 -2.83 -2.35
C MET A 72 -6.85 -1.78 -2.91
N LYS A 73 -6.81 -1.53 -4.22
CA LYS A 73 -7.72 -0.62 -4.94
C LYS A 73 -9.18 -1.01 -4.86
N ALA A 74 -9.48 -2.29 -4.63
CA ALA A 74 -10.84 -2.81 -4.44
C ALA A 74 -11.34 -2.70 -2.99
N SER A 75 -10.56 -2.10 -2.08
CA SER A 75 -11.01 -1.80 -0.72
C SER A 75 -11.81 -0.49 -0.69
N PRO A 76 -12.89 -0.39 0.10
CA PRO A 76 -13.57 0.89 0.35
C PRO A 76 -12.65 1.95 0.96
N LEU A 77 -11.60 1.52 1.68
CA LEU A 77 -10.61 2.43 2.26
C LEU A 77 -9.81 3.18 1.21
N TRP A 78 -9.68 2.61 0.00
CA TRP A 78 -8.93 3.20 -1.09
C TRP A 78 -9.47 4.58 -1.52
N ASN A 79 -10.77 4.82 -1.36
CA ASN A 79 -11.39 6.11 -1.67
C ASN A 79 -10.84 7.28 -0.84
N ASN A 80 -10.16 6.99 0.27
CA ASN A 80 -9.54 7.99 1.15
C ASN A 80 -8.05 8.18 0.87
N VAL A 81 -7.49 7.46 -0.11
CA VAL A 81 -6.06 7.50 -0.43
C VAL A 81 -5.80 8.68 -1.36
N LYS A 82 -4.86 9.53 -0.95
CA LYS A 82 -4.28 10.55 -1.83
C LYS A 82 -3.08 9.96 -2.57
N THR A 83 -3.20 9.83 -3.89
CA THR A 83 -2.12 9.32 -4.73
C THR A 83 -1.07 10.41 -4.98
N LEU A 84 0.20 10.04 -4.80
CA LEU A 84 1.36 10.82 -5.22
C LEU A 84 2.21 9.92 -6.12
N SER A 85 2.74 10.47 -7.21
CA SER A 85 3.54 9.72 -8.18
C SER A 85 4.96 10.25 -8.21
N LEU A 86 5.93 9.35 -8.09
CA LEU A 86 7.33 9.66 -8.35
C LEU A 86 7.57 9.56 -9.86
N THR A 87 8.06 10.63 -10.47
CA THR A 87 8.30 10.71 -11.92
C THR A 87 9.75 10.48 -12.31
N THR A 88 10.65 10.55 -11.33
CA THR A 88 12.09 10.51 -11.56
C THR A 88 12.66 9.19 -11.06
N ASN A 89 13.15 8.37 -12.00
CA ASN A 89 13.88 7.16 -11.66
C ASN A 89 15.34 7.49 -11.33
N MET A 90 15.63 7.64 -10.04
CA MET A 90 16.97 7.98 -9.55
C MET A 90 18.02 6.90 -9.94
N ARG A 91 17.63 5.62 -10.05
CA ARG A 91 18.55 4.54 -10.44
C ARG A 91 19.09 4.74 -11.84
N VAL A 92 18.22 5.17 -12.77
CA VAL A 92 18.57 5.47 -14.16
C VAL A 92 19.43 6.73 -14.23
N GLN A 93 19.02 7.81 -13.55
CA GLN A 93 19.75 9.08 -13.55
C GLN A 93 21.16 8.96 -12.99
N LEU A 94 21.34 8.23 -11.89
CA LEU A 94 22.65 8.07 -11.26
C LEU A 94 23.60 7.18 -12.06
N ARG A 95 23.07 6.30 -12.94
CA ARG A 95 23.87 5.36 -13.73
C ARG A 95 24.05 5.78 -15.19
N ASN A 96 23.44 6.89 -15.63
CA ASN A 96 23.36 7.30 -17.04
C ASN A 96 22.95 6.17 -18.00
N ASP A 97 22.15 5.22 -17.50
CA ASP A 97 21.79 4.02 -18.24
C ASP A 97 20.58 4.30 -19.14
N GLN A 98 20.85 4.68 -20.39
CA GLN A 98 19.82 4.96 -21.39
C GLN A 98 18.93 3.75 -21.69
N SER A 99 19.43 2.52 -21.51
CA SER A 99 18.65 1.31 -21.75
C SER A 99 17.62 1.11 -20.64
N ALA A 100 18.00 1.33 -19.38
CA ALA A 100 17.09 1.26 -18.24
C ALA A 100 16.05 2.40 -18.24
N ALA A 101 16.35 3.54 -18.87
CA ALA A 101 15.39 4.64 -19.05
C ALA A 101 14.16 4.24 -19.87
N GLN A 102 14.33 3.33 -20.84
CA GLN A 102 13.25 2.87 -21.72
C GLN A 102 12.20 2.03 -20.96
N PHE A 103 12.64 1.25 -19.96
CA PHE A 103 11.79 0.38 -19.14
C PHE A 103 11.35 1.03 -17.82
N ALA A 104 11.81 2.26 -17.53
CA ALA A 104 11.50 2.99 -16.31
C ALA A 104 10.17 3.77 -16.37
N LYS A 105 9.51 3.81 -17.54
CA LYS A 105 8.28 4.58 -17.77
C LYS A 105 7.01 3.86 -17.37
#